data_AF-A0A1J5K7Z6-F1
#
_entry.id   AF-A0A1J5K7Z6-F1
#
_cell.length_a   1.000
_cell.length_b   1.000
_cell.length_c   1.000
_cell.angle_alpha   90.00
_cell.angle_beta   90.00
_cell.angle_gamma   90.00
#
_symmetry.space_group_name_H-M   'P 1'
#
loop_
_entity.id
_entity.type
_entity.pdbx_description
1 polymer ?
#
loop_
_entity_poly.entity_id
_entity_poly.type
_entity_poly.pdbx_seq_one_letter_code
_entity_poly.pdbx_strand_id
1 'polypeptide(L)' 'MNSRVLERVEQLLDSKNVESDWQMLTWLQKEQAPWLSKDEIEDCVIFSLVKYYGDHQLSWLWWQNKSQAISESLAA' A
#
# COMPACT_ATOMS: atom_id res chain seq x y z
N MET A 1 3.86 -7.87 -1.73
CA MET A 1 2.79 -7.15 -1.01
C MET A 1 2.17 -8.07 0.02
N ASN A 2 1.94 -7.61 1.25
CA ASN A 2 1.28 -8.41 2.29
C ASN A 2 -0.20 -8.62 1.92
N SER A 3 -0.68 -9.87 1.96
CA SER A 3 -2.05 -10.21 1.53
C SER A 3 -3.11 -9.42 2.29
N ARG A 4 -2.90 -9.12 3.57
CA ARG A 4 -3.86 -8.39 4.41
C ARG A 4 -4.03 -6.93 4.01
N VAL A 5 -2.98 -6.29 3.50
CA VAL A 5 -3.07 -4.91 3.00
C VAL A 5 -3.93 -4.88 1.74
N LEU A 6 -3.69 -5.79 0.80
CA LEU A 6 -4.48 -5.88 -0.43
C LEU A 6 -5.94 -6.26 -0.16
N GLU A 7 -6.20 -7.21 0.73
CA GLU A 7 -7.56 -7.57 1.16
C GLU A 7 -8.32 -6.36 1.73
N ARG A 8 -7.66 -5.50 2.53
CA ARG A 8 -8.30 -4.29 3.04
C ARG A 8 -8.52 -3.24 1.94
N VAL A 9 -7.57 -3.11 1.01
CA VAL A 9 -7.71 -2.21 -0.15
C VAL A 9 -8.87 -2.64 -1.05
N GLU A 10 -9.03 -3.93 -1.31
CA GLU A 10 -10.16 -4.49 -2.08
C GLU A 10 -11.49 -4.06 -1.48
N GLN A 11 -11.63 -4.19 -0.15
CA GLN A 11 -12.85 -3.78 0.57
C GLN A 11 -13.10 -2.27 0.51
N LEU A 12 -12.06 -1.44 0.61
CA LEU A 12 -12.20 0.02 0.56
C LEU A 12 -12.59 0.52 -0.84
N LEU A 13 -12.02 -0.10 -1.87
CA LEU A 13 -12.29 0.26 -3.26
C LEU A 13 -13.58 -0.37 -3.80
N ASP A 14 -14.22 -1.28 -3.05
CA ASP A 14 -15.28 -2.16 -3.56
C ASP A 14 -14.87 -2.82 -4.90
N SER A 15 -13.61 -3.27 -4.94
CA SER A 15 -12.98 -3.73 -6.16
C SER A 15 -13.41 -5.15 -6.50
N LYS A 16 -13.59 -5.42 -7.80
CA LYS A 16 -13.80 -6.77 -8.34
C LYS A 16 -12.49 -7.46 -8.75
N ASN A 17 -11.40 -6.70 -8.83
CA ASN A 17 -10.07 -7.16 -9.20
C ASN A 17 -9.05 -6.18 -8.62
N VAL A 18 -8.75 -6.37 -7.33
CA VAL A 18 -7.88 -5.46 -6.59
C VAL A 18 -6.46 -5.42 -7.16
N GLU A 19 -5.98 -6.50 -7.77
CA GLU A 19 -4.68 -6.54 -8.41
C GLU A 19 -4.61 -5.56 -9.58
N SER A 20 -5.63 -5.53 -10.44
CA SER A 20 -5.70 -4.60 -11.57
C SER A 20 -5.80 -3.15 -11.09
N ASP A 21 -6.65 -2.89 -10.10
CA ASP A 21 -6.80 -1.54 -9.55
C ASP A 21 -5.53 -1.07 -8.86
N TRP A 22 -4.86 -1.97 -8.13
CA TRP A 22 -3.56 -1.71 -7.50
C TRP A 22 -2.48 -1.37 -8.54
N GLN A 23 -2.38 -2.16 -9.60
CA GLN A 23 -1.45 -1.91 -10.70
C GLN A 23 -1.72 -0.55 -11.36
N MET A 24 -2.99 -0.22 -11.59
CA MET A 24 -3.37 1.07 -12.14
C MET A 24 -2.97 2.23 -11.21
N LEU A 25 -3.28 2.14 -9.91
CA LEU A 25 -2.95 3.19 -8.94
C LEU A 25 -1.44 3.40 -8.80
N THR A 26 -0.67 2.31 -8.71
CA THR A 26 0.79 2.38 -8.64
C THR A 26 1.42 2.88 -9.93
N TRP A 27 0.85 2.53 -11.10
CA TRP A 27 1.26 3.08 -12.39
C TRP A 27 1.02 4.59 -12.47
N LEU A 28 -0.18 5.07 -12.11
CA LEU A 28 -0.50 6.50 -12.06
C LEU A 28 0.43 7.26 -11.13
N GLN A 29 0.72 6.70 -9.95
CA GLN A 29 1.66 7.30 -9.01
C GLN A 29 3.09 7.35 -9.57
N LYS A 30 3.51 6.33 -10.32
CA LYS A 30 4.82 6.33 -11.01
C LYS A 30 4.90 7.42 -12.07
N GLU A 31 3.83 7.63 -12.84
CA GLU A 31 3.80 8.69 -13.85
C GLU A 31 3.94 10.08 -13.22
N GLN A 32 3.29 10.30 -12.08
CA GLN A 32 3.37 11.59 -11.37
C GLN A 32 4.71 11.81 -10.65
N ALA A 33 5.31 10.74 -10.12
CA ALA A 33 6.54 10.79 -9.35
C ALA A 33 7.56 9.74 -9.81
N PRO A 34 8.13 9.89 -11.02
CA PRO A 34 8.99 8.87 -11.63
C PRO A 34 10.32 8.67 -10.92
N TRP A 35 10.74 9.60 -10.06
CA TRP A 35 11.96 9.47 -9.25
C TRP A 35 11.80 8.56 -8.03
N LEU A 36 10.57 8.23 -7.62
CA LEU A 36 10.33 7.35 -6.48
C LEU A 36 10.67 5.89 -6.82
N SER A 37 11.22 5.20 -5.84
CA SER A 37 11.37 3.75 -5.85
C SER A 37 10.01 3.04 -5.83
N LYS A 38 10.01 1.74 -6.13
CA LYS A 38 8.78 0.94 -6.12
C LYS A 38 8.10 0.95 -4.74
N ASP A 39 8.89 0.81 -3.68
CA ASP A 39 8.37 0.76 -2.31
C ASP A 39 7.77 2.11 -1.88
N GLU A 40 8.41 3.22 -2.26
CA GLU A 40 7.88 4.57 -2.00
C GLU A 40 6.59 4.83 -2.77
N ILE A 41 6.45 4.31 -3.98
CA ILE A 41 5.21 4.41 -4.77
C ILE A 41 4.08 3.66 -4.09
N GLU A 42 4.34 2.42 -3.68
CA GLU A 42 3.35 1.62 -2.96
C GLU A 42 2.94 2.34 -1.66
N ASP A 43 3.89 2.90 -0.91
CA ASP A 43 3.64 3.69 0.29
C ASP A 43 2.77 4.92 0.03
N CYS A 44 3.04 5.67 -1.05
CA CYS A 44 2.22 6.82 -1.44
C CYS A 44 0.79 6.42 -1.79
N VAL A 45 0.59 5.29 -2.48
CA VAL A 45 -0.75 4.78 -2.80
C VAL A 45 -1.49 4.41 -1.51
N ILE A 46 -0.87 3.65 -0.60
CA ILE A 46 -1.49 3.27 0.68
C ILE A 46 -1.84 4.52 1.50
N PHE A 47 -0.89 5.45 1.64
CA PHE A 47 -1.11 6.68 2.39
C PHE A 47 -2.27 7.49 1.83
N SER A 48 -2.38 7.59 0.51
CA SER A 48 -3.47 8.29 -0.16
C SER A 48 -4.81 7.62 0.12
N LEU A 49 -4.89 6.28 0.08
CA LEU A 49 -6.10 5.53 0.42
C LEU A 49 -6.49 5.70 1.90
N VAL A 50 -5.52 5.62 2.81
CA VAL A 50 -5.74 5.88 4.25
C VAL A 50 -6.31 7.28 4.45
N LYS A 51 -5.76 8.29 3.78
CA LYS A 51 -6.23 9.69 3.91
C LYS A 51 -7.61 9.89 3.31
N TYR A 52 -7.87 9.31 2.14
CA TYR A 52 -9.14 9.48 1.44
C TYR A 52 -10.30 8.79 2.18
N TYR A 53 -10.10 7.55 2.63
CA TYR A 53 -11.14 6.78 3.34
C TYR A 53 -11.14 6.99 4.86
N GLY A 54 -10.12 7.63 5.43
CA GLY A 54 -9.94 7.73 6.88
C GLY A 54 -9.72 6.37 7.55
N ASP A 55 -9.14 5.40 6.84
CA ASP A 55 -9.10 4.00 7.29
C ASP A 55 -7.92 3.71 8.23
N HIS A 56 -8.19 3.72 9.54
CA HIS A 56 -7.18 3.42 10.55
C HIS A 56 -6.67 1.97 10.51
N GLN A 57 -7.49 1.04 10.03
CA GLN A 57 -7.11 -0.36 9.93
C GLN A 57 -6.03 -0.57 8.86
N LEU A 58 -6.21 0.00 7.67
CA LEU A 58 -5.21 -0.01 6.60
C LEU A 58 -3.92 0.68 7.06
N SER A 59 -4.03 1.82 7.76
CA SER A 59 -2.87 2.51 8.34
C SER A 59 -2.09 1.62 9.29
N TRP A 60 -2.78 0.88 10.16
CA TRP A 60 -2.15 -0.03 11.12
C TRP A 60 -1.52 -1.25 10.44
N LEU A 61 -2.22 -1.87 9.49
CA LEU A 61 -1.70 -3.01 8.72
C LEU A 61 -0.43 -2.64 7.94
N TRP A 62 -0.41 -1.45 7.34
CA TRP A 62 0.75 -0.93 6.65
C TRP A 62 1.94 -0.69 7.59
N TRP A 63 1.71 -0.03 8.73
CA TRP A 63 2.75 0.17 9.75
C TRP A 63 3.30 -1.16 10.29
N GLN A 64 2.43 -2.13 10.56
CA GLN A 64 2.83 -3.45 11.05
C GLN A 64 3.76 -4.14 10.06
N ASN A 65 3.42 -4.11 8.77
CA ASN A 65 4.23 -4.69 7.71
C ASN A 65 5.63 -4.05 7.64
N LYS A 66 5.71 -2.72 7.67
CA LYS A 66 7.00 -2.00 7.68
C LYS A 66 7.82 -2.34 8.92
N SER A 67 7.19 -2.40 10.09
CA SER A 67 7.86 -2.70 11.36
C SER A 67 8.41 -4.12 11.40
N GLN A 68 7.67 -5.08 10.84
CA GLN A 68 8.13 -6.47 10.74
C GLN A 68 9.35 -6.59 9.83
N ALA A 69 9.35 -5.95 8.66
CA ALA A 69 10.49 -5.94 7.75
C ALA A 69 11.77 -5.35 8.40
N ILE A 70 11.61 -4.29 9.20
CA ILE A 70 12.71 -3.69 9.96
C ILE A 70 13.23 -4.67 11.02
N SER A 71 12.34 -5.32 11.77
CA SER A 71 12.73 -6.29 12.80
C SER A 71 13.49 -7.49 12.21
N GLU A 72 13.07 -7.98 11.04
CA GLU A 72 13.74 -9.08 10.34
C GLU A 72 15.12 -8.66 9.82
N SER A 73 15.23 -7.44 9.28
CA SER A 73 16.52 -6.89 8.84
C SER A 73 17.52 -6.69 9.98
N LEU A 74 17.07 -6.41 11.20
CA LEU A 74 17.93 -6.24 12.37
C LEU A 74 18.36 -7.56 13.01
N ALA A 75 17.66 -8.66 12.71
CA ALA A 75 17.94 -10.00 13.23
C ALA A 75 18.85 -10.83 12.32
N ALA A 76 19.09 -10.38 11.08
CA ALA A 76 19.95 -11.01 10.08
C ALA A 76 21.38 -10.42 10.12
#